data_AF-H1B529-F1
#
_entry.id   AF-H1B529-F1
#
_cell.length_a   1.000
_cell.length_b   1.000
_cell.length_c   1.000
_cell.angle_alpha   90.00
_cell.angle_beta   90.00
_cell.angle_gamma   90.00
#
_symmetry.space_group_name_H-M   'P 1'
#
loop_
_entity.id
_entity.type
_entity.pdbx_description
1 polymer ?
#
loop_
_entity_poly.entity_id
_entity_poly.type
_entity_poly.pdbx_seq_one_letter_code
_entity_poly.pdbx_strand_id
1 'polypeptide(L)'
;MNNKMITIPYADAIEYGENTSALFKALWELTDLIRLESDLKKHHRAYLHVREDIDEKVKEARQIMTKVSVDMIGFYFKVDVPKCSNSDENTPFADAADDEAVSIPKDKYELMIDDLLTMSEIIQCVADMRTQDMKAIREFGKFVPAFAAFEKNRLRLYRDAAKEAEEIFDRWTDEIDDLDENFTEDEDYEPDEYYSD
;
A
#
# COMPACT_ATOMS: atom_id res chain seq x y z
N MET A 1 -19.58 34.71 23.77
CA MET A 1 -18.27 34.61 23.11
C MET A 1 -18.39 35.38 21.81
N ASN A 2 -17.50 36.34 21.54
CA ASN A 2 -17.50 37.03 20.25
C ASN A 2 -17.12 36.01 19.17
N ASN A 3 -18.05 35.69 18.26
CA ASN A 3 -17.76 34.88 17.09
C ASN A 3 -16.83 35.67 16.16
N LYS A 4 -15.52 35.55 16.39
CA LYS A 4 -14.52 36.11 15.49
C LYS A 4 -14.56 35.28 14.21
N MET A 5 -14.98 35.91 13.12
CA MET A 5 -14.96 35.30 11.80
C MET A 5 -13.53 35.36 11.26
N ILE A 6 -13.05 34.25 10.72
CA ILE A 6 -11.82 34.21 9.94
C ILE A 6 -12.25 34.47 8.50
N THR A 7 -11.77 35.57 7.90
CA THR A 7 -12.12 35.96 6.53
C THR A 7 -10.86 36.03 5.68
N ILE A 8 -10.87 35.34 4.54
CA ILE A 8 -9.78 35.32 3.58
C ILE A 8 -10.35 35.57 2.18
N PRO A 9 -9.79 36.50 1.38
CA PRO A 9 -10.18 36.65 -0.02
C PRO A 9 -9.97 35.33 -0.78
N TYR A 10 -10.93 34.91 -1.59
CA TYR A 10 -10.89 33.62 -2.26
C TYR A 10 -9.67 33.48 -3.21
N ALA A 11 -9.31 34.55 -3.90
CA ALA A 11 -8.11 34.59 -4.75
C ALA A 11 -6.82 34.33 -3.96
N ASP A 12 -6.66 34.99 -2.80
CA ASP A 12 -5.51 34.79 -1.92
C ASP A 12 -5.47 33.34 -1.39
N ALA A 13 -6.62 32.77 -1.05
CA ALA A 13 -6.72 31.40 -0.56
C ALA A 13 -6.35 30.35 -1.63
N ILE A 14 -6.80 30.54 -2.88
CA ILE A 14 -6.41 29.68 -4.01
C ILE A 14 -4.90 29.78 -4.24
N GLU A 15 -4.37 31.00 -4.36
CA GLU A 15 -2.96 31.19 -4.64
C GLU A 15 -2.08 30.56 -3.55
N TYR A 16 -2.46 30.74 -2.27
CA TYR A 16 -1.78 30.09 -1.16
C TYR A 16 -1.85 28.56 -1.24
N GLY A 17 -3.02 28.00 -1.56
CA GLY A 17 -3.21 26.56 -1.73
C GLY A 17 -2.36 25.99 -2.86
N GLU A 18 -2.31 26.66 -4.01
CA GLU A 18 -1.49 26.27 -5.16
C GLU A 18 0.00 26.35 -4.84
N ASN A 19 0.47 27.45 -4.23
CA ASN A 19 1.86 27.61 -3.80
C ASN A 19 2.26 26.52 -2.80
N THR A 20 1.37 26.18 -1.86
CA THR A 20 1.61 25.15 -0.84
C THR A 20 1.65 23.75 -1.46
N SER A 21 0.74 23.44 -2.38
CA SER A 21 0.76 22.19 -3.14
C SER A 21 2.03 22.05 -3.98
N ALA A 22 2.47 23.13 -4.63
CA ALA A 22 3.72 23.16 -5.39
C ALA A 22 4.93 22.91 -4.47
N LEU A 23 4.94 23.47 -3.26
CA LEU A 23 5.98 23.22 -2.27
C LEU A 23 6.04 21.74 -1.89
N PHE A 24 4.90 21.12 -1.56
CA PHE A 24 4.86 19.69 -1.22
C PHE A 24 5.34 18.81 -2.37
N LYS A 25 4.97 19.14 -3.61
CA LYS A 25 5.46 18.42 -4.78
C LYS A 25 6.98 18.54 -4.94
N ALA A 26 7.55 19.74 -4.82
CA ALA A 26 8.99 19.97 -4.90
C ALA A 26 9.75 19.24 -3.78
N LEU A 27 9.22 19.24 -2.55
CA LEU A 27 9.80 18.51 -1.42
C LEU A 27 9.74 16.98 -1.60
N TRP A 28 8.66 16.47 -2.20
CA TRP A 28 8.53 15.06 -2.54
C TRP A 28 9.58 14.64 -3.58
N GLU A 29 9.69 15.38 -4.68
CA GLU A 29 10.69 15.14 -5.73
C GLU A 29 12.12 15.20 -5.17
N LEU A 30 12.41 16.16 -4.29
CA LEU A 30 13.69 16.26 -3.60
C LEU A 30 13.98 15.03 -2.73
N THR A 31 12.97 14.51 -2.03
CA THR A 31 13.11 13.30 -1.21
C THR A 31 13.46 12.08 -2.07
N ASP A 32 12.83 11.94 -3.24
CA ASP A 32 13.11 10.85 -4.17
C ASP A 32 14.52 10.97 -4.77
N LEU A 33 14.98 12.19 -5.09
CA LEU A 33 16.36 12.43 -5.54
C LEU A 33 17.39 12.07 -4.46
N ILE A 34 17.14 12.38 -3.18
CA ILE A 34 18.04 12.03 -2.07
C ILE A 34 18.13 10.50 -1.88
N ARG A 35 17.02 9.78 -2.07
CA ARG A 35 17.01 8.31 -2.08
C ARG A 35 17.83 7.77 -3.24
N LEU A 36 17.62 8.31 -4.45
CA LEU A 36 18.36 7.92 -5.65
C LEU A 36 19.86 8.20 -5.52
N GLU A 37 20.24 9.36 -4.96
CA GLU A 37 21.62 9.70 -4.66
C GLU A 37 22.25 8.62 -3.76
N SER A 38 21.53 8.19 -2.71
CA SER A 38 22.01 7.19 -1.76
C SER A 38 22.28 5.84 -2.42
N ASP A 39 21.45 5.41 -3.36
CA ASP A 39 21.64 4.19 -4.14
C ASP A 39 22.82 4.30 -5.13
N LEU A 40 23.01 5.48 -5.72
CA LEU A 40 24.02 5.75 -6.74
C LEU A 40 25.40 6.12 -6.19
N LYS A 41 25.61 6.19 -4.85
CA LYS A 41 26.90 6.54 -4.23
C LYS A 41 28.11 5.75 -4.75
N LYS A 42 27.89 4.54 -5.29
CA LYS A 42 28.93 3.69 -5.87
C LYS A 42 29.24 4.00 -7.36
N HIS A 43 28.41 4.80 -8.02
CA HIS A 43 28.47 5.13 -9.45
C HIS A 43 28.84 6.61 -9.65
N HIS A 44 30.14 6.92 -9.59
CA HIS A 44 30.68 8.30 -9.56
C HIS A 44 30.06 9.29 -10.54
N ARG A 45 29.82 8.89 -11.81
CA ARG A 45 29.26 9.78 -12.83
C ARG A 45 27.76 10.04 -12.67
N ALA A 46 26.96 9.00 -12.47
CA ALA A 46 25.51 9.15 -12.30
C ALA A 46 25.19 9.89 -10.99
N TYR A 47 25.99 9.65 -9.96
CA TYR A 47 25.92 10.34 -8.68
C TYR A 47 26.05 11.87 -8.79
N LEU A 48 27.00 12.35 -9.60
CA LEU A 48 27.23 13.79 -9.75
C LEU A 48 26.05 14.50 -10.40
N HIS A 49 25.45 13.91 -11.44
CA HIS A 49 24.25 14.48 -12.08
C HIS A 49 23.07 14.55 -11.10
N VAL A 50 22.84 13.51 -10.30
CA VAL A 50 21.76 13.54 -9.29
C VAL A 50 22.02 14.60 -8.22
N ARG A 51 23.29 14.89 -7.87
CA ARG A 51 23.61 16.01 -6.98
C ARG A 51 23.32 17.38 -7.60
N GLU A 52 23.60 17.56 -8.89
CA GLU A 52 23.25 18.79 -9.61
C GLU A 52 21.73 19.00 -9.60
N ASP A 53 20.96 17.93 -9.87
CA ASP A 53 19.49 17.94 -9.82
C ASP A 53 18.97 18.28 -8.41
N ILE A 54 19.61 17.74 -7.36
CA ILE A 54 19.30 18.08 -5.95
C ILE A 54 19.52 19.57 -5.69
N ASP A 55 20.67 20.11 -6.08
CA ASP A 55 21.00 21.52 -5.85
C ASP A 55 20.02 22.46 -6.57
N GLU A 56 19.57 22.11 -7.77
CA GLU A 56 18.53 22.84 -8.50
C GLU A 56 17.17 22.76 -7.78
N LYS A 57 16.76 21.55 -7.38
CA LYS A 57 15.50 21.33 -6.67
C LYS A 57 15.45 22.02 -5.30
N VAL A 58 16.57 22.09 -4.60
CA VAL A 58 16.69 22.85 -3.34
C VAL A 58 16.47 24.35 -3.58
N LYS A 59 17.00 24.91 -4.67
CA LYS A 59 16.77 26.33 -5.01
C LYS A 59 15.31 26.60 -5.33
N GLU A 60 14.68 25.74 -6.13
CA GLU A 60 13.25 25.81 -6.45
C GLU A 60 12.40 25.75 -5.18
N ALA A 61 12.59 24.70 -4.36
CA ALA A 61 11.85 24.51 -3.12
C ALA A 61 12.03 25.69 -2.15
N ARG A 62 13.23 26.27 -2.05
CA ARG A 62 13.51 27.44 -1.21
C ARG A 62 12.74 28.69 -1.67
N GLN A 63 12.65 28.92 -2.97
CA GLN A 63 11.91 30.06 -3.52
C GLN A 63 10.41 29.93 -3.20
N ILE A 64 9.84 28.75 -3.44
CA ILE A 64 8.42 28.48 -3.13
C ILE A 64 8.17 28.60 -1.62
N MET A 65 9.03 28.04 -0.78
CA MET A 65 8.94 28.15 0.68
C MET A 65 8.95 29.60 1.16
N THR A 66 9.76 30.45 0.54
CA THR A 66 9.81 31.89 0.85
C THR A 66 8.47 32.55 0.52
N LYS A 67 7.90 32.26 -0.66
CA LYS A 67 6.59 32.78 -1.08
C LYS A 67 5.49 32.37 -0.10
N VAL A 68 5.37 31.06 0.18
CA VAL A 68 4.38 30.50 1.13
C VAL A 68 4.52 31.13 2.53
N SER A 69 5.75 31.35 3.00
CA SER A 69 5.99 31.96 4.31
C SER A 69 5.54 33.42 4.38
N VAL A 70 5.78 34.19 3.32
CA VAL A 70 5.34 35.59 3.22
C VAL A 70 3.82 35.67 3.15
N ASP A 71 3.18 34.84 2.34
CA ASP A 71 1.72 34.77 2.21
C ASP A 71 1.06 34.43 3.56
N MET A 72 1.61 33.44 4.28
CA MET A 72 1.14 33.04 5.61
C MET A 72 1.19 34.21 6.61
N ILE A 73 2.30 34.95 6.65
CA ILE A 73 2.45 36.14 7.50
C ILE A 73 1.41 37.20 7.12
N GLY A 74 1.17 37.40 5.83
CA GLY A 74 0.14 38.31 5.31
C GLY A 74 -1.26 37.99 5.82
N PHE A 75 -1.64 36.70 5.89
CA PHE A 75 -2.94 36.29 6.45
C PHE A 75 -3.08 36.60 7.93
N TYR A 76 -2.06 36.32 8.75
CA TYR A 76 -2.11 36.58 10.20
C TYR A 76 -2.33 38.06 10.52
N PHE A 77 -1.79 38.98 9.72
CA PHE A 77 -1.98 40.42 9.92
C PHE A 77 -3.33 40.96 9.41
N LYS A 78 -4.05 40.24 8.54
CA LYS A 78 -5.39 40.63 8.06
C LYS A 78 -6.54 40.23 9.01
N VAL A 79 -6.27 39.54 10.13
CA VAL A 79 -7.28 38.98 11.07
C VAL A 79 -8.05 40.04 11.91
N ASP A 80 -7.85 41.34 11.71
CA ASP A 80 -8.65 42.38 12.36
C ASP A 80 -8.95 43.59 11.44
N VAL A 81 -10.13 43.60 10.82
CA VAL A 81 -10.94 44.81 10.66
C VAL A 81 -12.43 44.44 10.79
N PRO A 82 -13.07 44.65 11.95
CA PRO A 82 -14.52 44.65 12.00
C PRO A 82 -15.04 45.93 11.32
N LYS A 83 -15.32 45.87 10.02
CA LYS A 83 -16.25 46.80 9.37
C LYS A 83 -17.60 46.12 9.19
N CYS A 84 -18.20 45.75 10.32
CA CYS A 84 -19.66 45.75 10.39
C CYS A 84 -20.05 47.11 11.01
N SER A 85 -19.88 48.19 10.27
CA SER A 85 -20.42 49.49 10.65
C SER A 85 -21.32 49.99 9.53
N ASN A 86 -22.63 49.77 9.74
CA ASN A 86 -23.75 50.48 9.17
C ASN A 86 -23.65 50.78 7.67
N SER A 87 -24.15 49.87 6.84
CA SER A 87 -24.68 50.28 5.54
C SER A 87 -25.95 51.11 5.80
N ASP A 88 -25.79 52.42 5.93
CA ASP A 88 -26.89 53.34 5.65
C ASP A 88 -27.30 53.08 4.19
N GLU A 89 -28.47 52.46 4.02
CA GLU A 89 -29.19 52.35 2.75
C GLU A 89 -29.32 53.77 2.19
N ASN A 90 -28.55 54.15 1.15
CA ASN A 90 -28.90 55.15 0.11
C ASN A 90 -27.70 55.55 -0.76
N THR A 91 -26.97 54.59 -1.35
CA THR A 91 -26.12 54.88 -2.51
C THR A 91 -26.46 53.92 -3.66
N PRO A 92 -26.83 54.42 -4.87
CA PRO A 92 -27.26 53.59 -6.01
C PRO A 92 -26.19 52.70 -6.66
N PHE A 93 -25.05 52.47 -6.00
CA PHE A 93 -23.90 51.73 -6.52
C PHE A 93 -23.44 50.64 -5.55
N ALA A 94 -24.38 50.02 -4.82
CA ALA A 94 -24.09 48.94 -3.88
C ALA A 94 -23.80 47.58 -4.56
N ASP A 95 -23.89 47.48 -5.88
CA ASP A 95 -23.69 46.25 -6.64
C ASP A 95 -22.46 46.34 -7.57
N ALA A 96 -21.25 46.29 -6.99
CA ALA A 96 -20.05 45.80 -7.70
C ALA A 96 -18.89 45.67 -6.71
N ALA A 97 -18.35 44.46 -6.59
CA ALA A 97 -17.23 44.06 -5.73
C ALA A 97 -17.59 43.82 -4.26
N ASP A 98 -18.55 42.91 -4.03
CA ASP A 98 -18.41 42.00 -2.90
C ASP A 98 -17.21 41.09 -3.26
N ASP A 99 -16.02 41.45 -2.80
CA ASP A 99 -14.83 40.60 -2.92
C ASP A 99 -15.19 39.23 -2.34
N GLU A 100 -15.31 38.21 -3.20
CA GLU A 100 -15.72 36.85 -2.83
C GLU A 100 -14.76 36.31 -1.76
N ALA A 101 -15.12 36.49 -0.49
CA ALA A 101 -14.30 36.16 0.65
C ALA A 101 -14.92 34.97 1.37
N VAL A 102 -14.09 33.95 1.64
CA VAL A 102 -14.54 32.79 2.39
C VAL A 102 -14.44 33.14 3.87
N SER A 103 -15.55 33.01 4.59
CA SER A 103 -15.61 33.25 6.04
C SER A 103 -16.03 31.99 6.80
N ILE A 104 -15.29 31.67 7.86
CA ILE A 104 -15.58 30.54 8.74
C ILE A 104 -15.57 30.99 10.21
N PRO A 105 -16.53 30.53 11.04
CA PRO A 105 -16.46 30.72 12.48
C PRO A 105 -15.20 30.08 13.06
N LYS A 106 -14.49 30.80 13.95
CA LYS A 106 -13.22 30.34 14.53
C LYS A 106 -13.32 28.97 15.22
N ASP A 107 -14.41 28.71 15.94
CA ASP A 107 -14.70 27.44 16.59
C ASP A 107 -14.79 26.27 15.58
N LYS A 108 -15.40 26.50 14.41
CA LYS A 108 -15.45 25.51 13.34
C LYS A 108 -14.09 25.31 12.66
N TYR A 109 -13.31 26.38 12.51
CA TYR A 109 -11.96 26.29 11.98
C TYR A 109 -11.05 25.49 12.93
N GLU A 110 -11.10 25.76 14.23
CA GLU A 110 -10.34 25.03 15.24
C GLU A 110 -10.73 23.53 15.24
N LEU A 111 -12.03 23.22 15.19
CA LEU A 111 -12.50 21.83 15.07
C LEU A 111 -11.97 21.15 13.80
N MET A 112 -11.99 21.84 12.66
CA MET A 112 -11.46 21.31 11.40
C MET A 112 -9.95 21.00 11.48
N ILE A 113 -9.18 21.83 12.21
CA ILE A 113 -7.75 21.59 12.44
C ILE A 113 -7.56 20.35 13.33
N ASP A 114 -8.33 20.21 14.40
CA ASP A 114 -8.28 19.03 15.28
C ASP A 114 -8.63 17.73 14.54
N ASP A 115 -9.66 17.77 13.69
CA ASP A 115 -10.03 16.63 12.84
C ASP A 115 -8.91 16.28 11.85
N LEU A 116 -8.26 17.28 11.24
CA LEU A 116 -7.15 17.07 10.31
C LEU A 116 -5.93 16.45 11.00
N LEU A 117 -5.60 16.92 12.20
CA LEU A 117 -4.53 16.35 13.02
C LEU A 117 -4.84 14.89 13.39
N THR A 118 -6.06 14.62 13.82
CA THR A 118 -6.52 13.26 14.13
C THR A 118 -6.42 12.33 12.90
N MET A 119 -6.83 12.80 11.72
CA MET A 119 -6.66 12.04 10.48
C MET A 119 -5.18 11.76 10.17
N SER A 120 -4.29 12.72 10.41
CA SER A 120 -2.85 12.55 10.18
C SER A 120 -2.25 11.45 11.07
N GLU A 121 -2.68 11.38 12.33
CA GLU A 121 -2.25 10.33 13.27
C GLU A 121 -2.74 8.95 12.83
N ILE A 122 -3.99 8.84 12.37
CA ILE A 122 -4.55 7.59 11.85
C ILE A 122 -3.77 7.12 10.62
N ILE A 123 -3.50 8.02 9.68
CA ILE A 123 -2.73 7.69 8.47
C ILE A 123 -1.34 7.20 8.84
N GLN A 124 -0.65 7.87 9.76
CA GLN A 124 0.67 7.46 10.22
C GLN A 124 0.64 6.06 10.87
N CYS A 125 -0.33 5.82 11.75
CA CYS A 125 -0.51 4.51 12.38
C CYS A 125 -0.73 3.39 11.35
N VAL A 126 -1.61 3.62 10.36
CA VAL A 126 -1.87 2.64 9.28
C VAL A 126 -0.62 2.42 8.41
N ALA A 127 0.10 3.48 8.05
CA ALA A 127 1.34 3.38 7.27
C ALA A 127 2.42 2.57 8.01
N ASP A 128 2.57 2.78 9.31
CA ASP A 128 3.52 2.04 10.14
C ASP A 128 3.13 0.56 10.25
N MET A 129 1.86 0.24 10.50
CA MET A 129 1.36 -1.13 10.51
C MET A 129 1.61 -1.82 9.16
N ARG A 130 1.28 -1.17 8.04
CA ARG A 130 1.50 -1.73 6.69
C ARG A 130 2.97 -1.98 6.39
N THR A 131 3.85 -1.11 6.88
CA THR A 131 5.30 -1.28 6.74
C THR A 131 5.79 -2.48 7.54
N GLN A 132 5.25 -2.70 8.74
CA GLN A 132 5.56 -3.87 9.57
C GLN A 132 5.02 -5.17 8.96
N ASP A 133 3.76 -5.17 8.50
CA ASP A 133 3.14 -6.30 7.80
C ASP A 133 3.98 -6.73 6.60
N MET A 134 4.42 -5.76 5.79
CA MET A 134 5.25 -6.05 4.61
C MET A 134 6.60 -6.68 4.98
N LYS A 135 7.21 -6.27 6.09
CA LYS A 135 8.44 -6.91 6.59
C LYS A 135 8.14 -8.35 7.03
N ALA A 136 7.08 -8.58 7.79
CA ALA A 136 6.69 -9.91 8.24
C ALA A 136 6.41 -10.86 7.06
N ILE A 137 5.63 -10.41 6.07
CA ILE A 137 5.33 -11.19 4.86
C ILE A 137 6.61 -11.55 4.11
N ARG A 138 7.57 -10.62 3.97
CA ARG A 138 8.86 -10.89 3.33
C ARG A 138 9.67 -11.94 4.08
N GLU A 139 9.68 -11.90 5.42
CA GLU A 139 10.35 -12.91 6.23
C GLU A 139 9.70 -14.29 6.09
N PHE A 140 8.37 -14.38 6.18
CA PHE A 140 7.65 -15.64 5.96
C PHE A 140 7.82 -16.18 4.54
N GLY A 141 7.87 -15.29 3.54
CA GLY A 141 8.10 -15.63 2.14
C GLY A 141 9.41 -16.39 1.89
N LYS A 142 10.44 -16.20 2.73
CA LYS A 142 11.72 -16.93 2.62
C LYS A 142 11.57 -18.43 2.82
N PHE A 143 10.55 -18.89 3.54
CA PHE A 143 10.32 -20.30 3.83
C PHE A 143 9.52 -21.03 2.75
N VAL A 144 8.83 -20.29 1.86
CA VAL A 144 7.97 -20.86 0.82
C VAL A 144 8.72 -21.85 -0.09
N PRO A 145 9.95 -21.56 -0.58
CA PRO A 145 10.69 -22.51 -1.41
C PRO A 145 11.07 -23.79 -0.66
N ALA A 146 11.46 -23.68 0.60
CA ALA A 146 11.80 -24.84 1.44
C ALA A 146 10.58 -25.71 1.71
N PHE A 147 9.44 -25.10 2.00
CA PHE A 147 8.16 -25.79 2.18
C PHE A 147 7.71 -26.50 0.89
N ALA A 148 7.84 -25.84 -0.27
CA ALA A 148 7.52 -26.44 -1.56
C ALA A 148 8.41 -27.66 -1.88
N ALA A 149 9.71 -27.59 -1.57
CA ALA A 149 10.63 -28.72 -1.73
C ALA A 149 10.29 -29.88 -0.79
N PHE A 150 9.95 -29.58 0.46
CA PHE A 150 9.49 -30.56 1.44
C PHE A 150 8.24 -31.31 0.95
N GLU A 151 7.22 -30.57 0.49
CA GLU A 151 5.99 -31.16 -0.04
C GLU A 151 6.22 -32.02 -1.29
N LYS A 152 7.08 -31.57 -2.21
CA LYS A 152 7.44 -32.35 -3.39
C LYS A 152 8.11 -33.67 -3.02
N ASN A 153 9.03 -33.66 -2.05
CA ASN A 153 9.70 -34.86 -1.58
C ASN A 153 8.74 -35.83 -0.88
N ARG A 154 7.83 -35.30 -0.06
CA ARG A 154 6.80 -36.10 0.61
C ARG A 154 5.88 -36.81 -0.39
N LEU A 155 5.40 -36.08 -1.40
CA LEU A 155 4.56 -36.64 -2.46
C LEU A 155 5.30 -37.68 -3.30
N ARG A 156 6.59 -37.48 -3.57
CA ARG A 156 7.42 -38.48 -4.25
C ARG A 156 7.45 -39.79 -3.48
N LEU A 157 7.67 -39.73 -2.17
CA LEU A 157 7.69 -40.92 -1.31
C LEU A 157 6.40 -41.74 -1.41
N TYR A 158 5.24 -41.08 -1.39
CA TYR A 158 3.96 -41.78 -1.52
C TYR A 158 3.77 -42.41 -2.91
N ARG A 159 4.25 -41.77 -3.97
CA ARG A 159 4.21 -42.34 -5.32
C ARG A 159 5.14 -43.54 -5.46
N ASP A 160 6.34 -43.45 -4.90
CA ASP A 160 7.32 -44.53 -4.92
C ASP A 160 6.77 -45.76 -4.17
N ALA A 161 6.19 -45.56 -2.99
CA ALA A 161 5.55 -46.63 -2.21
C ALA A 161 4.33 -47.25 -2.92
N ALA A 162 3.53 -46.43 -3.61
CA ALA A 162 2.40 -46.94 -4.40
C ALA A 162 2.88 -47.80 -5.58
N LYS A 163 3.95 -47.37 -6.27
CA LYS A 163 4.55 -48.13 -7.37
C LYS A 163 5.14 -49.45 -6.89
N GLU A 164 5.81 -49.46 -5.75
CA GLU A 164 6.33 -50.69 -5.14
C GLU A 164 5.20 -51.66 -4.76
N ALA A 165 4.09 -51.16 -4.22
CA ALA A 165 2.92 -51.98 -3.92
C ALA A 165 2.29 -52.57 -5.20
N GLU A 166 2.19 -51.79 -6.28
CA GLU A 166 1.70 -52.24 -7.59
C GLU A 166 2.61 -53.33 -8.18
N GLU A 167 3.94 -53.13 -8.15
CA GLU A 167 4.91 -54.16 -8.59
C GLU A 167 4.81 -55.46 -7.78
N ILE A 168 4.48 -55.37 -6.48
CA ILE A 168 4.20 -56.55 -5.66
C ILE A 168 2.91 -57.22 -6.14
N PHE A 169 1.81 -56.48 -6.29
CA PHE A 169 0.53 -57.03 -6.73
C PHE A 169 0.63 -57.71 -8.10
N ASP A 170 1.31 -57.09 -9.06
CA ASP A 170 1.50 -57.66 -10.39
C ASP A 170 2.22 -59.02 -10.31
N ARG A 171 3.32 -59.09 -9.53
CA ARG A 171 4.05 -60.36 -9.35
C ARG A 171 3.20 -61.47 -8.73
N TRP A 172 2.40 -61.16 -7.72
CA TRP A 172 1.52 -62.15 -7.09
C TRP A 172 0.33 -62.52 -7.96
N THR A 173 -0.11 -61.63 -8.86
CA THR A 173 -1.16 -61.94 -9.84
C THR A 173 -0.63 -62.97 -10.83
N ASP A 174 0.55 -62.75 -11.40
CA ASP A 174 1.21 -63.70 -12.30
C ASP A 174 1.42 -65.08 -11.63
N GLU A 175 1.88 -65.11 -10.36
CA GLU A 175 2.10 -66.36 -9.62
C GLU A 175 0.80 -67.11 -9.24
N ILE A 176 -0.33 -66.39 -9.06
CA ILE A 176 -1.63 -67.01 -8.76
C ILE A 176 -2.28 -67.57 -10.03
N ASP A 177 -2.17 -66.87 -11.15
CA ASP A 177 -2.68 -67.32 -12.44
C ASP A 177 -1.96 -68.62 -12.88
N ASP A 178 -0.64 -68.72 -12.66
CA ASP A 178 0.15 -69.94 -12.90
C ASP A 178 -0.25 -71.13 -11.98
N LEU A 179 -0.79 -70.85 -10.79
CA LEU A 179 -1.24 -71.88 -9.84
C LEU A 179 -2.68 -72.36 -10.11
N ASP A 180 -3.54 -71.51 -10.66
CA ASP A 180 -4.92 -71.85 -11.04
C ASP A 180 -4.94 -72.76 -12.28
N GLU A 181 -4.06 -72.53 -13.26
CA GLU A 181 -3.91 -73.43 -14.42
C GLU A 181 -3.49 -74.86 -14.02
N ASN A 182 -2.71 -75.01 -12.94
CA ASN A 182 -2.27 -76.30 -12.41
C ASN A 182 -3.31 -76.99 -11.50
N PHE A 183 -4.41 -76.32 -11.15
CA PHE A 183 -5.49 -76.87 -10.32
C PHE A 183 -6.71 -77.31 -11.14
N THR A 184 -6.79 -76.90 -12.40
CA THR A 184 -7.86 -77.29 -13.34
C THR A 184 -7.58 -78.56 -14.17
N GLU A 185 -6.51 -79.31 -13.86
CA GLU A 185 -6.10 -80.50 -14.63
C GLU A 185 -6.40 -81.86 -13.93
N ASP A 186 -7.35 -81.91 -12.99
CA ASP A 186 -7.89 -83.17 -12.45
C ASP A 186 -9.42 -83.27 -12.64
N GLU A 187 -9.89 -83.16 -13.90
CA GLU A 187 -11.29 -83.47 -14.28
C GLU A 187 -11.52 -84.97 -14.62
N ASP A 188 -10.66 -85.88 -14.15
CA ASP A 188 -10.81 -87.34 -14.39
C ASP A 188 -10.96 -88.17 -13.10
N TYR A 189 -11.49 -87.60 -12.00
CA TYR A 189 -11.90 -88.41 -10.84
C TYR A 189 -13.36 -88.87 -10.98
N GLU A 190 -13.58 -89.96 -11.73
CA GLU A 190 -14.81 -90.74 -11.69
C GLU A 190 -14.82 -91.54 -10.38
N PRO A 191 -15.75 -91.30 -9.43
CA PRO A 191 -15.76 -92.03 -8.17
C PRO A 191 -16.21 -93.48 -8.44
N ASP A 192 -15.27 -94.43 -8.39
CA ASP A 192 -15.60 -95.85 -8.36
C ASP A 192 -16.47 -96.15 -7.13
N GLU A 193 -17.78 -96.29 -7.32
CA GLU A 193 -18.72 -96.77 -6.30
C GLU A 193 -18.46 -98.25 -5.99
N TYR A 194 -17.45 -98.51 -5.18
CA TYR A 194 -17.20 -99.83 -4.59
C TYR A 194 -17.93 -99.96 -3.24
N TYR A 195 -19.05 -100.70 -3.32
CA TYR A 195 -19.83 -101.38 -2.27
C TYR A 195 -20.79 -100.57 -1.38
N SER A 196 -22.08 -100.88 -1.53
CA SER A 196 -23.08 -100.92 -0.45
C SER A 196 -24.14 -101.99 -0.78
N ASP A 197 -24.08 -103.10 -0.01
CA ASP A 197 -25.02 -104.23 0.20
C ASP A 197 -25.73 -104.93 -1.00
#